data_AF-A0A2X4TNR1-F1
#
_entry.id   AF-A0A2X4TNR1-F1
#
_cell.length_a   1.000
_cell.length_b   1.000
_cell.length_c   1.000
_cell.angle_alpha   90.00
_cell.angle_beta   90.00
_cell.angle_gamma   90.00
#
_symmetry.space_group_name_H-M   'P 1'
#
loop_
_entity.id
_entity.type
_entity.pdbx_description
1 polymer ?
#
loop_
_entity_poly.entity_id
_entity_poly.type
_entity_poly.pdbx_seq_one_letter_code
_entity_poly.pdbx_strand_id
1 'polypeptide(L)'
;MSETDAKDLGIEDNDWIEVFNKQRRIDCSRVVSQRVPAGMTMMYHAQERIVNLPGSEITQQRGGIHNSVTRITPKPTHMIGGYAQLAYGFNYYGTVGSNRDEFCGGT
;
A
#
# COMPACT_ATOMS: atom_id res chain seq x y z
N MET A 1 5.00 6.51 10.00
CA MET A 1 6.36 5.96 9.72
C MET A 1 7.25 6.35 10.88
N SER A 2 8.44 5.76 10.94
CA SER A 2 9.42 6.01 12.00
C SER A 2 9.89 7.47 12.04
N GLU A 3 10.37 7.91 13.20
CA GLU A 3 11.00 9.23 13.37
C GLU A 3 12.34 9.34 12.64
N THR A 4 13.08 8.23 12.54
CA THR A 4 14.36 8.17 11.83
C THR A 4 14.16 8.42 10.34
N ASP A 5 13.23 7.68 9.71
CA ASP A 5 12.96 7.85 8.28
C ASP A 5 12.33 9.22 7.98
N ALA A 6 11.54 9.77 8.92
CA ALA A 6 10.99 11.11 8.80
C ALA A 6 12.09 12.19 8.79
N LYS A 7 13.06 12.09 9.72
CA LYS A 7 14.20 13.03 9.79
C LYS A 7 15.11 12.93 8.58
N ASP A 8 15.38 11.72 8.10
CA ASP A 8 16.23 11.49 6.94
C ASP A 8 15.65 12.09 5.66
N LEU A 9 14.32 12.08 5.52
CA LEU A 9 13.59 12.68 4.40
C LEU A 9 13.23 14.16 4.62
N GLY A 10 13.50 14.72 5.81
CA GLY A 10 13.15 16.10 6.15
C GLY A 10 11.63 16.35 6.26
N ILE A 11 10.86 15.35 6.64
CA ILE A 11 9.39 15.38 6.70
C ILE A 11 8.93 15.59 8.14
N GLU A 12 8.09 16.59 8.38
CA GLU A 12 7.48 16.87 9.68
C GLU A 12 6.14 16.11 9.88
N ASP A 13 5.61 16.16 11.10
CA ASP A 13 4.31 15.56 11.38
C ASP A 13 3.19 16.36 10.69
N ASN A 14 2.21 15.67 10.10
CA ASN A 14 1.14 16.20 9.25
C ASN A 14 1.55 16.81 7.90
N ASP A 15 2.82 16.73 7.50
CA ASP A 15 3.21 17.12 6.15
C ASP A 15 2.53 16.26 5.08
N TRP A 16 2.36 16.84 3.89
CA TRP A 16 1.88 16.12 2.72
C TRP A 16 3.03 15.33 2.12
N ILE A 17 2.84 14.03 1.98
CA ILE A 17 3.81 13.14 1.35
C ILE A 17 3.18 12.42 0.18
N GLU A 18 3.98 12.17 -0.86
CA GLU A 18 3.58 11.33 -1.99
C GLU A 18 4.27 9.97 -1.90
N VAL A 19 3.47 8.91 -1.79
CA VAL A 19 3.92 7.53 -1.80
C VAL A 19 3.67 6.93 -3.18
N PHE A 20 4.72 6.39 -3.81
CA PHE A 20 4.63 5.87 -5.16
C PHE A 20 5.43 4.58 -5.41
N ASN A 21 4.95 3.80 -6.37
CA ASN A 21 5.69 2.69 -6.97
C ASN A 21 5.50 2.70 -8.50
N LYS A 22 6.07 1.73 -9.23
CA LYS A 22 5.91 1.52 -10.67
C LYS A 22 4.44 1.46 -11.12
N GLN A 23 3.54 1.06 -10.22
CA GLN A 23 2.13 0.84 -10.51
C GLN A 23 1.35 2.14 -10.49
N ARG A 24 1.25 2.82 -9.33
CA ARG A 24 0.58 4.13 -9.15
C ARG A 24 1.08 4.83 -7.88
N ARG A 25 0.43 5.95 -7.54
CA ARG A 25 0.78 6.88 -6.47
C ARG A 25 -0.38 7.16 -5.52
N ILE A 26 -0.05 7.66 -4.34
CA ILE A 26 -0.97 8.05 -3.27
C ILE A 26 -0.40 9.31 -2.60
N ASP A 27 -1.23 10.34 -2.47
CA ASP A 27 -0.92 11.52 -1.67
C ASP A 27 -1.62 11.39 -0.32
N CYS A 28 -0.89 11.52 0.78
CA CYS A 28 -1.49 11.45 2.11
C CYS A 28 -0.77 12.35 3.11
N SER A 29 -1.51 12.79 4.13
CA SER A 29 -0.92 13.46 5.27
C SER A 29 -0.17 12.45 6.14
N ARG A 30 0.97 12.90 6.61
CA ARG A 30 1.94 12.12 7.36
C ARG A 30 1.58 12.01 8.84
N VAL A 31 1.78 10.82 9.42
CA VAL A 31 1.87 10.65 10.88
C VAL A 31 3.24 10.07 11.24
N VAL A 32 4.02 10.86 11.99
CA VAL A 32 5.32 10.45 12.53
C VAL A 32 5.08 9.81 13.90
N SER A 33 5.63 8.62 14.11
CA SER A 33 5.44 7.91 15.38
C SER A 33 6.58 6.96 15.67
N GLN A 34 7.16 7.07 16.88
CA GLN A 34 8.22 6.22 17.39
C GLN A 34 7.88 4.71 17.35
N ARG A 35 6.60 4.34 17.44
CA ARG A 35 6.15 2.94 17.45
C ARG A 35 6.38 2.22 16.13
N VAL A 36 6.58 2.96 15.04
CA VAL A 36 6.80 2.39 13.71
C VAL A 36 8.29 2.15 13.55
N PRO A 37 8.73 0.90 13.31
CA PRO A 37 10.15 0.61 13.11
C PRO A 37 10.65 1.24 11.80
N ALA A 38 11.94 1.55 11.77
CA ALA A 38 12.61 2.10 10.59
C ALA A 38 12.48 1.16 9.38
N GLY A 39 12.31 1.74 8.19
CA GLY A 39 12.17 1.01 6.92
C GLY A 39 10.77 0.45 6.64
N MET A 40 9.80 0.63 7.53
CA MET A 40 8.39 0.28 7.29
C MET A 40 7.49 1.52 7.38
N THR A 41 6.54 1.61 6.45
CA THR A 41 5.43 2.58 6.53
C THR A 41 4.11 1.86 6.62
N MET A 42 3.21 2.40 7.45
CA MET A 42 1.86 1.87 7.61
C MET A 42 0.86 2.92 7.14
N MET A 43 0.04 2.56 6.15
CA MET A 43 -1.22 3.22 5.87
C MET A 43 -2.34 2.31 6.39
N TYR A 44 -3.21 2.85 7.25
CA TYR A 44 -4.35 2.09 7.73
C TYR A 44 -5.28 1.74 6.56
N HIS A 45 -5.90 0.57 6.59
CA HIS A 45 -6.64 0.08 5.43
C HIS A 45 -7.88 0.95 5.16
N ALA A 46 -8.07 1.32 3.89
CA ALA A 46 -9.26 1.99 3.34
C ALA A 46 -9.54 3.41 3.85
N GLN A 47 -8.62 4.34 3.62
CA GLN A 47 -9.01 5.73 3.41
C GLN A 47 -9.61 5.88 2.01
N GLU A 48 -10.86 6.35 1.96
CA GLU A 48 -11.56 6.57 0.70
C GLU A 48 -11.01 7.76 -0.07
N ARG A 49 -11.22 7.75 -1.40
CA ARG A 49 -10.71 8.78 -2.31
C ARG A 49 -11.47 10.12 -2.24
N ILE A 50 -12.43 10.28 -1.32
CA ILE A 50 -13.40 11.39 -1.36
C ILE A 50 -13.06 12.57 -0.45
N VAL A 51 -12.32 12.37 0.64
CA VAL A 51 -12.05 13.40 1.65
C VAL A 51 -10.55 13.74 1.69
N ASN A 52 -10.24 15.03 1.70
CA ASN A 52 -8.90 15.60 1.95
C ASN A 52 -7.75 14.91 1.18
N LEU A 53 -7.88 14.85 -0.15
CA LEU A 53 -6.86 14.31 -1.05
C LEU A 53 -6.47 15.37 -2.08
N PRO A 54 -5.23 15.88 -2.04
CA PRO A 54 -4.72 16.80 -3.03
C PRO A 54 -4.54 16.11 -4.38
N GLY A 55 -4.20 16.90 -5.40
CA GLY A 55 -3.74 16.38 -6.67
C GLY A 55 -2.33 15.82 -6.54
N SER A 56 -2.06 14.69 -7.19
CA SER A 56 -0.72 14.12 -7.31
C SER A 56 0.10 15.00 -8.25
N GLU A 57 1.29 15.40 -7.81
CA GLU A 57 2.21 16.23 -8.60
C GLU A 57 2.71 15.49 -9.84
N ILE A 58 2.80 14.16 -9.78
CA ILE A 58 3.40 13.37 -10.87
C ILE A 58 2.38 12.84 -11.85
N THR A 59 1.19 12.42 -11.39
CA THR A 59 0.14 11.98 -12.30
C THR A 59 -0.77 13.10 -12.78
N GLN A 60 -0.70 14.30 -12.15
CA GLN A 60 -1.57 15.45 -12.44
C GLN A 60 -3.07 15.10 -12.32
N GLN A 61 -3.37 14.03 -11.58
CA GLN A 61 -4.71 13.54 -11.29
C GLN A 61 -4.91 13.55 -9.79
N ARG A 62 -6.16 13.42 -9.34
CA ARG A 62 -6.48 13.33 -7.92
C ARG A 62 -5.74 12.14 -7.28
N GLY A 63 -5.14 12.35 -6.10
CA GLY A 63 -4.39 11.35 -5.36
C GLY A 63 -5.10 9.99 -5.24
N GLY A 64 -4.28 8.94 -5.21
CA GLY A 64 -4.74 7.55 -5.12
C GLY A 64 -5.22 7.14 -3.73
N ILE A 65 -5.58 5.86 -3.59
CA ILE A 65 -5.91 5.19 -2.31
C ILE A 65 -4.85 4.14 -2.00
N HIS A 66 -4.85 3.54 -0.81
CA HIS A 66 -3.87 2.49 -0.44
C HIS A 66 -3.75 1.36 -1.47
N ASN A 67 -4.83 0.99 -2.17
CA ASN A 67 -4.80 -0.02 -3.24
C ASN A 67 -4.33 0.50 -4.61
N SER A 68 -4.03 1.79 -4.76
CA SER A 68 -3.44 2.34 -5.98
C SER A 68 -2.02 1.82 -6.17
N VAL A 69 -1.24 1.68 -5.09
CA VAL A 69 0.11 1.10 -5.16
C VAL A 69 0.10 -0.42 -5.30
N THR A 70 -1.07 -1.06 -5.11
CA THR A 70 -1.15 -2.51 -5.08
C THR A 70 -1.34 -3.19 -6.42
N ARG A 71 -0.74 -4.38 -6.57
CA ARG A 71 -0.93 -5.23 -7.76
C ARG A 71 -1.19 -6.68 -7.40
N ILE A 72 -2.27 -7.21 -7.98
CA ILE A 72 -2.60 -8.63 -7.92
C ILE A 72 -1.46 -9.43 -8.55
N THR A 73 -0.80 -10.26 -7.72
CA THR A 73 0.24 -11.19 -8.15
C THR A 73 -0.14 -12.58 -7.64
N PRO A 74 -0.78 -13.42 -8.48
CA PRO A 74 -1.28 -14.72 -8.03
C PRO A 74 -0.12 -15.71 -7.81
N LYS A 75 -0.25 -16.56 -6.79
CA LYS A 75 0.70 -17.65 -6.52
C LYS A 75 0.22 -18.95 -7.17
N PRO A 76 1.01 -19.61 -8.04
CA PRO A 76 0.60 -20.84 -8.72
C PRO A 76 0.17 -21.97 -7.77
N THR A 77 0.74 -22.02 -6.57
CA THR A 77 0.35 -23.01 -5.55
C THR A 77 -1.10 -22.87 -5.09
N HIS A 78 -1.77 -21.74 -5.32
CA HIS A 78 -3.17 -21.53 -4.99
C HIS A 78 -4.11 -21.84 -6.17
N MET A 79 -3.59 -22.39 -7.27
CA MET A 79 -4.37 -22.81 -8.44
C MET A 79 -4.46 -24.34 -8.57
N ILE A 80 -3.98 -25.09 -7.57
CA ILE A 80 -4.05 -26.56 -7.57
C ILE A 80 -5.52 -26.98 -7.49
N GLY A 81 -5.91 -27.95 -8.31
CA GLY A 81 -7.26 -28.50 -8.34
C GLY A 81 -7.25 -30.01 -8.53
N GLY A 82 -8.30 -30.68 -8.09
CA GLY A 82 -8.48 -32.12 -8.29
C GLY A 82 -7.59 -33.02 -7.43
N TYR A 83 -6.99 -32.49 -6.35
CA TYR A 83 -6.10 -33.25 -5.46
C TYR A 83 -6.63 -33.29 -4.02
N ALA A 84 -7.70 -34.06 -3.81
CA ALA A 84 -8.37 -34.25 -2.52
C ALA A 84 -8.67 -32.92 -1.81
N GLN A 85 -7.92 -32.56 -0.76
CA GLN A 85 -8.06 -31.30 -0.05
C GLN A 85 -7.76 -30.05 -0.91
N LEU A 86 -7.00 -30.20 -1.99
CA LEU A 86 -6.73 -29.16 -2.98
C LEU A 86 -7.71 -29.28 -4.15
N ALA A 87 -8.99 -29.13 -3.84
CA ALA A 87 -10.07 -29.05 -4.81
C ALA A 87 -10.77 -27.70 -4.69
N TYR A 88 -11.22 -27.17 -5.83
CA TYR A 88 -11.92 -25.90 -5.85
C TYR A 88 -13.27 -26.01 -5.13
N GLY A 89 -13.58 -24.99 -4.35
CA GLY A 89 -14.89 -24.77 -3.75
C GLY A 89 -15.10 -23.28 -3.53
N PHE A 90 -16.35 -22.82 -3.58
CA PHE A 90 -16.66 -21.40 -3.43
C PHE A 90 -16.17 -20.90 -2.06
N ASN A 91 -15.27 -19.90 -2.07
CA ASN A 91 -14.54 -19.39 -0.90
C ASN A 91 -13.70 -20.43 -0.11
N TYR A 92 -13.53 -21.64 -0.64
CA TYR A 92 -12.73 -22.70 -0.01
C TYR A 92 -11.29 -22.73 -0.52
N TYR A 93 -11.09 -22.58 -1.84
CA TYR A 93 -9.75 -22.66 -2.45
C TYR A 93 -9.64 -21.76 -3.69
N GLY A 94 -8.53 -21.02 -3.81
CA GLY A 94 -8.27 -20.13 -4.93
C GLY A 94 -7.16 -19.12 -4.66
N THR A 95 -6.81 -18.34 -5.68
CA THR A 95 -5.78 -17.29 -5.59
C THR A 95 -6.15 -16.21 -4.58
N VAL A 96 -5.15 -15.75 -3.82
CA VAL A 96 -5.32 -14.75 -2.74
C VAL A 96 -4.77 -13.40 -3.19
N GLY A 97 -5.43 -12.31 -2.82
CA GLY A 97 -4.97 -10.94 -3.04
C GLY A 97 -3.93 -10.49 -1.99
N SER A 98 -2.74 -11.09 -2.01
CA SER A 98 -1.63 -10.69 -1.14
C SER A 98 -1.16 -9.26 -1.45
N ASN A 99 -1.01 -8.43 -0.42
CA ASN A 99 -0.70 -6.99 -0.55
C ASN A 99 0.36 -6.47 0.45
N ARG A 100 0.99 -7.34 1.24
CA ARG A 100 1.93 -6.93 2.31
C ARG A 100 3.39 -6.87 1.86
N ASP A 101 3.72 -7.52 0.76
CA ASP A 101 5.09 -7.56 0.20
C ASP A 101 5.44 -6.32 -0.63
N GLU A 102 4.58 -5.31 -0.63
CA GLU A 102 4.75 -4.16 -1.50
C GLU A 102 5.69 -3.11 -0.90
N PHE A 103 6.61 -2.67 -1.74
CA PHE A 103 7.54 -1.61 -1.43
C PHE A 103 7.12 -0.35 -2.20
N CYS A 104 7.09 0.77 -1.50
CA CYS A 104 6.82 2.08 -2.09
C CYS A 104 7.94 3.04 -1.69
N GLY A 105 8.34 3.90 -2.62
CA GLY A 105 9.14 5.08 -2.30
C GLY A 105 8.23 6.20 -1.79
N GLY A 106 8.79 7.09 -0.97
CA GLY A 106 8.13 8.32 -0.56
C GLY A 106 9.01 9.51 -0.88
N THR A 107 8.40 10.59 -1.36
CA THR A 107 8.99 11.93 -1.43
C THR A 107 8.14 12.88 -0.60
#